data_AF-A0A497MHB4-F1
#
_entry.id   AF-A0A497MHB4-F1
#
_cell.length_a   1.000
_cell.length_b   1.000
_cell.length_c   1.000
_cell.angle_alpha   90.00
_cell.angle_beta   90.00
_cell.angle_gamma   90.00
#
_symmetry.space_group_name_H-M   'P 1'
#
loop_
_entity.id
_entity.type
_entity.pdbx_description
1 polymer ?
#
loop_
_entity_poly.entity_id
_entity_poly.type
_entity_poly.pdbx_seq_one_letter_code
_entity_poly.pdbx_strand_id
1 'polypeptide(L)'
;MVLELLTSPPVIFFIAVIVSILIFLWGGMIAAKGEKTSGKLAPYACGEDFPPERFRVDVRRLFIYGLYFLIFDAFALIFALSFAKPGVFPIIFAVLALIAVIVMLPVKWYE
;
A
#
# COMPACT_ATOMS: atom_id res chain seq x y z
N MET A 1 18.70 27.86 -3.69
CA MET A 1 18.96 27.49 -2.28
C MET A 1 17.71 27.35 -1.42
N VAL A 2 17.00 28.42 -0.99
CA VAL A 2 15.79 28.27 -0.13
C VAL A 2 14.66 27.52 -0.83
N LEU A 3 14.39 27.85 -2.10
CA LEU A 3 13.34 27.19 -2.88
C LEU A 3 13.65 25.70 -3.12
N GLU A 4 14.92 25.35 -3.38
CA GLU A 4 15.36 23.95 -3.57
C GLU A 4 15.27 23.13 -2.28
N LEU A 5 15.51 23.77 -1.13
CA LEU A 5 15.31 23.11 0.16
C LEU A 5 13.82 22.83 0.40
N LEU A 6 12.96 23.82 0.14
CA LEU A 6 11.49 23.70 0.29
C LEU A 6 10.88 22.65 -0.65
N THR A 7 11.43 22.48 -1.85
CA THR A 7 10.95 21.48 -2.84
C THR A 7 11.62 20.12 -2.72
N SER A 8 12.53 19.93 -1.74
CA SER A 8 13.18 18.63 -1.54
C SER A 8 12.18 17.58 -1.05
N PRO A 9 12.24 16.32 -1.53
CA PRO A 9 11.30 15.26 -1.13
C PRO A 9 11.17 15.04 0.38
N PRO A 10 12.25 15.07 1.19
CA PRO A 10 12.14 14.94 2.64
C PRO A 10 11.33 16.07 3.28
N VAL A 11 11.55 17.31 2.84
CA VAL A 11 10.84 18.48 3.38
C VAL A 11 9.36 18.41 3.03
N ILE A 12 9.02 18.06 1.78
CA ILE A 12 7.63 17.86 1.36
C ILE A 12 6.96 16.74 2.18
N PHE A 13 7.66 15.63 2.43
CA PHE A 13 7.14 14.54 3.27
C PHE A 13 6.78 15.04 4.68
N PHE A 14 7.68 15.76 5.35
CA PHE A 14 7.40 16.30 6.68
C PHE A 14 6.26 17.33 6.66
N ILE A 15 6.21 18.20 5.66
CA ILE A 15 5.10 19.16 5.50
C ILE A 15 3.78 18.39 5.36
N ALA A 16 3.71 17.37 4.51
CA ALA A 16 2.50 16.56 4.30
C ALA A 16 2.06 15.85 5.59
N VAL A 17 3.00 15.32 6.37
CA VAL A 17 2.71 14.70 7.68
C VAL A 17 2.19 15.74 8.67
N ILE A 18 2.84 16.89 8.78
CA ILE A 18 2.40 17.98 9.67
C ILE A 18 0.99 18.44 9.30
N VAL A 19 0.73 18.69 8.01
CA VAL A 19 -0.59 19.10 7.52
C VAL A 19 -1.64 18.03 7.85
N SER A 20 -1.33 16.76 7.65
CA SER A 20 -2.24 15.64 7.97
C SER A 20 -2.57 15.58 9.47
N ILE A 21 -1.57 15.78 10.34
CA ILE A 21 -1.77 15.86 11.80
C ILE A 21 -2.63 17.07 12.16
N LEU A 22 -2.38 18.24 11.57
CA LEU A 22 -3.17 19.45 11.81
C LEU A 22 -4.64 19.24 11.41
N ILE A 23 -4.90 18.63 10.25
CA ILE A 23 -6.26 18.28 9.80
C ILE A 23 -6.93 17.34 10.80
N PHE A 24 -6.22 16.30 11.25
CA PHE A 24 -6.76 15.35 12.22
C PHE A 24 -7.09 16.01 13.57
N LEU A 25 -6.20 16.85 14.09
CA LEU A 25 -6.38 17.56 15.36
C LEU A 25 -7.51 18.59 15.27
N TRP A 26 -7.51 19.42 14.22
CA TRP A 26 -8.56 20.41 13.99
C TRP A 26 -9.91 19.75 13.75
N GLY A 27 -9.96 18.68 12.96
CA GLY A 27 -11.16 17.87 12.76
C GLY A 27 -11.70 17.31 14.08
N GLY A 28 -10.83 16.76 14.93
CA GLY A 28 -11.21 16.26 16.25
C GLY A 28 -11.67 17.34 17.23
N MET A 29 -11.13 18.56 17.13
CA MET A 29 -11.56 19.69 17.99
C MET A 29 -12.91 20.27 17.59
N ILE A 30 -13.19 20.37 16.28
CA ILE A 30 -14.42 20.99 15.75
C ILE A 30 -15.57 19.96 15.68
N ALA A 31 -15.26 18.66 15.64
CA ALA A 31 -16.27 17.61 15.57
C ALA A 31 -17.27 17.67 16.74
N ALA A 32 -18.55 17.48 16.42
CA ALA A 32 -19.62 17.39 17.40
C ALA A 32 -19.38 16.20 18.36
N LYS A 33 -19.17 16.51 19.64
CA LYS A 33 -18.96 15.49 20.69
C LYS A 33 -20.32 15.00 21.19
N GLY A 34 -20.86 13.95 20.58
CA GLY A 34 -22.03 13.25 21.10
C GLY A 34 -21.67 12.34 22.29
N GLU A 35 -22.66 12.01 23.12
CA GLU A 35 -22.51 11.09 24.27
C GLU A 35 -21.93 9.73 23.86
N LYS A 36 -21.12 9.13 24.74
CA LYS A 36 -20.50 7.81 24.52
C LYS A 36 -21.40 6.73 25.11
N THR A 37 -22.43 6.32 24.37
CA THR A 37 -23.30 5.21 24.76
C THR A 37 -22.68 3.87 24.37
N SER A 38 -23.06 2.79 25.05
CA SER A 38 -22.57 1.43 24.74
C SER A 38 -22.84 1.05 23.28
N GLY A 39 -24.04 1.35 22.76
CA GLY A 39 -24.39 1.09 21.35
C GLY A 39 -23.59 1.91 20.33
N LYS A 40 -23.20 3.15 20.66
CA LYS A 40 -22.35 3.98 19.77
C LYS A 40 -20.92 3.46 19.68
N LEU A 41 -20.44 2.80 20.73
CA LEU A 41 -19.10 2.21 20.79
C LEU A 41 -19.07 0.76 20.29
N ALA A 42 -20.23 0.12 20.14
CA ALA A 42 -20.36 -1.22 19.60
C ALA A 42 -20.06 -1.24 18.09
N PRO A 43 -19.46 -2.33 17.56
CA PRO A 43 -19.27 -2.47 16.13
C PRO A 43 -20.61 -2.54 15.41
N TYR A 44 -20.65 -2.01 14.19
CA TYR A 44 -21.85 -2.05 13.37
C TYR A 44 -22.14 -3.50 12.93
N ALA A 45 -23.28 -4.03 13.36
CA ALA A 45 -23.75 -5.37 13.04
C ALA A 45 -25.16 -5.34 12.44
N CYS A 46 -25.47 -4.38 11.57
CA CYS A 46 -26.80 -4.23 10.95
C CYS A 46 -27.97 -4.13 11.95
N GLY A 47 -27.71 -3.72 13.20
CA GLY A 47 -28.70 -3.67 14.28
C GLY A 47 -28.86 -4.97 15.07
N GLU A 48 -28.10 -6.00 14.75
CA GLU A 48 -28.05 -7.26 15.50
C GLU A 48 -27.08 -7.16 16.70
N ASP A 49 -27.40 -7.88 17.77
CA ASP A 49 -26.49 -8.02 18.92
C ASP A 49 -25.48 -9.14 18.61
N PHE A 50 -24.48 -8.79 17.80
CA PHE A 50 -23.46 -9.72 17.35
C PHE A 50 -22.17 -9.53 18.15
N PRO A 51 -21.55 -10.61 18.68
CA PRO A 51 -20.32 -10.50 19.45
C PRO A 51 -19.19 -9.95 18.57
N PRO A 52 -18.29 -9.10 19.10
CA PRO A 52 -17.15 -8.57 18.36
C PRO A 52 -16.09 -9.66 18.13
N GLU A 53 -16.37 -10.58 17.22
CA GLU A 53 -15.47 -11.68 16.87
C GLU A 53 -14.54 -11.31 15.72
N ARG A 54 -13.27 -11.68 15.86
CA ARG A 54 -12.29 -11.56 14.78
C ARG A 54 -12.41 -12.78 13.89
N PHE A 55 -13.20 -12.68 12.83
CA PHE A 55 -13.31 -13.74 11.85
C PHE A 55 -11.97 -14.03 11.18
N ARG A 56 -11.64 -15.31 11.07
CA ARG A 56 -10.53 -15.77 10.24
C ARG A 56 -11.02 -15.86 8.81
N VAL A 57 -10.85 -14.78 8.06
CA VAL A 57 -11.15 -14.76 6.62
C VAL A 57 -10.02 -15.49 5.90
N ASP A 58 -10.36 -16.36 4.93
CA ASP A 58 -9.35 -16.95 4.06
C ASP A 58 -8.77 -15.87 3.13
N VAL A 59 -7.55 -15.47 3.46
CA VAL A 59 -6.77 -14.47 2.73
C VAL A 59 -5.65 -15.10 1.92
N ARG A 60 -5.61 -16.43 1.77
CA ARG A 60 -4.55 -17.15 1.05
C ARG A 60 -4.28 -16.56 -0.34
N ARG A 61 -5.34 -16.31 -1.11
CA ARG A 61 -5.24 -15.72 -2.46
C ARG A 61 -4.67 -14.30 -2.44
N LEU A 62 -5.11 -13.48 -1.48
CA LEU A 62 -4.59 -12.13 -1.30
C LEU A 62 -3.09 -12.14 -1.00
N PHE A 63 -2.63 -13.07 -0.15
CA PHE A 63 -1.21 -13.22 0.17
C PHE A 63 -0.38 -13.67 -1.04
N ILE A 64 -0.88 -14.62 -1.83
CA ILE A 64 -0.22 -15.08 -3.05
C ILE A 64 -0.06 -13.90 -4.03
N TYR A 65 -1.12 -13.12 -4.25
CA TYR A 65 -1.03 -11.94 -5.11
C TYR A 65 -0.13 -10.84 -4.54
N GLY A 66 -0.17 -10.60 -3.23
CA GLY A 66 0.71 -9.65 -2.56
C GLY A 66 2.19 -10.03 -2.68
N LEU A 67 2.51 -11.33 -2.62
CA LEU A 67 3.87 -11.82 -2.82
C LEU A 67 4.34 -11.58 -4.25
N TYR A 68 3.51 -11.91 -5.26
CA TYR A 68 3.86 -11.61 -6.66
C TYR A 68 4.03 -10.12 -6.90
N PHE A 69 3.12 -9.30 -6.36
CA PHE A 69 3.24 -7.85 -6.44
C PHE A 69 4.58 -7.37 -5.90
N LEU A 70 5.00 -7.84 -4.71
CA LEU A 70 6.30 -7.48 -4.12
C LEU A 70 7.48 -7.88 -5.01
N ILE A 71 7.46 -9.09 -5.58
CA ILE A 71 8.51 -9.57 -6.48
C ILE A 71 8.59 -8.69 -7.73
N PHE A 72 7.45 -8.42 -8.37
CA PHE A 72 7.40 -7.60 -9.58
C PHE A 72 7.75 -6.13 -9.32
N ASP A 73 7.36 -5.58 -8.17
CA ASP A 73 7.67 -4.20 -7.79
C ASP A 73 9.19 -4.00 -7.57
N ALA A 74 9.82 -4.90 -6.80
CA ALA A 74 11.27 -4.88 -6.61
C ALA A 74 12.01 -5.07 -7.94
N PHE A 75 11.54 -5.98 -8.79
CA PHE A 75 12.11 -6.18 -10.12
C PHE A 75 11.94 -4.94 -11.00
N ALA A 76 10.78 -4.30 -10.99
CA ALA A 76 10.52 -3.10 -11.79
C ALA A 76 11.49 -1.96 -11.44
N LEU A 77 11.81 -1.79 -10.15
CA LEU A 77 12.82 -0.82 -9.72
C LEU A 77 14.20 -1.15 -10.27
N ILE A 78 14.65 -2.41 -10.15
CA ILE A 78 15.96 -2.86 -10.68
C ILE A 78 16.02 -2.69 -12.20
N PHE A 79 14.95 -3.06 -12.89
CA PHE A 79 14.80 -2.90 -14.32
C PHE A 79 14.86 -1.42 -14.72
N ALA A 80 14.13 -0.54 -14.04
CA ALA A 80 14.17 0.90 -14.30
C ALA A 80 15.58 1.48 -14.09
N LEU A 81 16.27 1.10 -13.00
CA LEU A 81 17.63 1.55 -12.72
C LEU A 81 18.65 1.06 -13.76
N SER A 82 18.40 -0.08 -14.40
CA SER A 82 19.29 -0.60 -15.44
C SER A 82 19.40 0.33 -16.66
N PHE A 83 18.40 1.18 -16.91
CA PHE A 83 18.43 2.17 -17.99
C PHE A 83 19.38 3.35 -17.73
N ALA A 84 19.92 3.50 -16.51
CA ALA A 84 20.92 4.52 -16.21
C ALA A 84 22.18 4.39 -17.10
N LYS A 85 22.49 3.17 -17.56
CA LYS A 85 23.47 2.91 -18.61
C LYS A 85 22.85 1.95 -19.64
N PRO A 86 22.19 2.49 -20.69
CA PRO A 86 21.51 1.66 -21.66
C PRO A 86 22.51 0.73 -22.35
N GLY A 87 22.13 -0.54 -22.52
CA GLY A 87 23.02 -1.58 -23.03
C GLY A 87 22.48 -2.97 -22.71
N VAL A 88 23.37 -3.86 -22.30
CA VAL A 88 23.06 -5.28 -22.14
C VAL A 88 22.15 -5.55 -20.92
N PHE A 89 22.30 -4.81 -19.82
CA PHE A 89 21.56 -5.07 -18.58
C PHE A 89 20.02 -4.90 -18.70
N PRO A 90 19.47 -3.80 -19.27
CA PRO A 90 18.04 -3.71 -19.53
C PRO A 90 17.52 -4.86 -20.39
N ILE A 91 18.27 -5.28 -21.42
CA ILE A 91 17.87 -6.37 -22.30
C ILE A 91 17.80 -7.69 -21.52
N ILE A 92 18.83 -8.00 -20.72
CA ILE A 92 18.85 -9.21 -19.88
C ILE A 92 17.64 -9.21 -18.93
N PHE A 93 17.40 -8.10 -18.23
CA PHE A 93 16.28 -8.02 -17.29
C PHE A 93 14.92 -8.15 -18.02
N ALA A 94 14.74 -7.50 -19.17
CA ALA A 94 13.52 -7.66 -19.97
C ALA A 94 13.28 -9.12 -20.40
N VAL A 95 14.34 -9.82 -20.81
CA VAL A 95 14.27 -11.26 -21.16
C VAL A 95 13.93 -12.10 -19.93
N LEU A 96 14.54 -11.84 -18.77
CA LEU A 96 14.23 -12.54 -17.53
C LEU A 96 12.77 -12.31 -17.10
N ALA A 97 12.26 -11.09 -17.23
CA ALA A 97 10.85 -10.77 -16.97
C ALA A 97 9.92 -11.55 -17.89
N LEU A 98 10.25 -11.57 -19.20
CA LEU A 98 9.47 -12.32 -20.19
C LEU A 98 9.45 -13.82 -19.87
N ILE A 99 10.60 -14.41 -19.54
CA ILE A 99 10.70 -15.81 -19.13
C ILE A 99 9.85 -16.07 -17.88
N ALA A 100 9.93 -15.21 -16.87
CA ALA A 100 9.15 -15.35 -15.64
C ALA A 100 7.64 -15.35 -15.93
N VAL A 101 7.16 -14.44 -16.79
CA VAL A 101 5.75 -14.39 -17.23
C VAL A 101 5.37 -15.66 -17.98
N ILE A 102 6.20 -16.10 -18.94
CA ILE A 102 5.94 -17.34 -19.72
C ILE A 102 5.83 -18.56 -18.81
N VAL A 103 6.71 -18.70 -17.82
CA VAL A 103 6.68 -19.80 -16.85
C VAL A 103 5.46 -19.70 -15.92
N MET A 104 5.02 -18.48 -15.59
CA MET A 104 3.88 -18.25 -14.70
C MET A 104 2.53 -18.57 -15.37
N LEU A 105 2.37 -18.32 -16.68
CA LEU A 105 1.13 -18.52 -17.43
C LEU A 105 0.53 -19.94 -17.36
N PRO A 106 1.29 -21.04 -17.52
CA PRO A 106 0.73 -22.39 -17.49
C PRO A 106 0.47 -22.92 -16.07
N VAL A 107 0.99 -22.27 -15.03
CA VAL A 107 0.86 -22.75 -13.66
C VAL A 107 -0.51 -22.34 -13.11
N LYS A 108 -1.28 -23.33 -12.65
CA LYS A 108 -2.61 -23.12 -12.08
C LYS A 108 -2.48 -22.72 -10.61
N TRP A 109 -2.20 -21.43 -10.35
CA TRP A 109 -1.90 -20.89 -9.02
C TRP A 109 -3.09 -20.81 -8.04
N TYR A 110 -4.27 -21.33 -8.39
CA TYR A 110 -5.54 -21.02 -7.71
C TYR A 110 -6.30 -22.23 -7.13
N GLU A 111 -5.68 -23.41 -7.10
CA GLU A 111 -6.16 -24.56 -6.31
C GLU A 111 -5.58 -24.58 -4.89
#